data_AF-A0A098C2Q9-F1
#
_entry.id   AF-A0A098C2Q9-F1
#
_cell.length_a   1.000
_cell.length_b   1.000
_cell.length_c   1.000
_cell.angle_alpha   90.00
_cell.angle_beta   90.00
_cell.angle_gamma   90.00
#
_symmetry.space_group_name_H-M   'P 1'
#
loop_
_entity.id
_entity.type
_entity.pdbx_description
1 polymer ?
#
loop_
_entity_poly.entity_id
_entity_poly.type
_entity_poly.pdbx_seq_one_letter_code
_entity_poly.pdbx_strand_id
1 'polypeptide(L)'
;MNNKIHYSYSNIQLTFLVILRVLIGWYFLYEGLAKVFTPNWTAFGYLIDSKGIFSPIFTAIAENPDILAISDFLNIWGLVIIGLLIILGLFERIGYIGAAALLVMYYLAHPPLMNVEYLFPTEGSYLWVDKNLILLFTVIVLYLFPTAKAIGFDRLIFNKK
;
A
#
# COMPACT_ATOMS: atom_id res chain seq x y z
N MET A 1 -16.91 -13.98 -24.13
CA MET A 1 -17.20 -12.60 -24.56
C MET A 1 -16.52 -11.65 -23.59
N ASN A 2 -15.43 -10.99 -24.01
CA ASN A 2 -14.72 -10.01 -23.18
C ASN A 2 -15.54 -8.71 -23.19
N ASN A 3 -16.39 -8.50 -22.19
CA ASN A 3 -16.99 -7.19 -21.94
C ASN A 3 -15.86 -6.24 -21.51
N LYS A 4 -15.22 -5.58 -22.47
CA LYS A 4 -14.35 -4.45 -22.20
C LYS A 4 -15.26 -3.33 -21.67
N ILE A 5 -15.28 -3.15 -20.34
CA ILE A 5 -15.97 -2.03 -19.71
C ILE A 5 -15.33 -0.75 -20.26
N HIS A 6 -16.07 -0.01 -21.07
CA HIS A 6 -15.67 1.30 -21.56
C HIS A 6 -15.99 2.32 -20.48
N TYR A 7 -14.98 2.72 -19.71
CA TYR A 7 -15.12 3.81 -18.75
C TYR A 7 -15.07 5.15 -19.49
N SER A 8 -16.20 5.85 -19.53
CA SER A 8 -16.28 7.23 -20.00
C SER A 8 -16.37 8.16 -18.81
N TYR A 9 -15.24 8.73 -18.41
CA TYR A 9 -15.17 9.68 -17.29
C TYR A 9 -15.40 11.10 -17.78
N SER A 10 -16.05 11.94 -16.98
CA SER A 10 -15.98 13.39 -17.19
C SER A 10 -14.57 13.90 -16.87
N ASN A 11 -14.19 15.05 -17.42
CA ASN A 11 -12.87 15.65 -17.15
C ASN A 11 -12.61 15.84 -15.65
N ILE A 12 -13.64 16.21 -14.89
CA ILE A 12 -13.55 16.39 -13.43
C ILE A 12 -13.32 15.05 -12.74
N GLN A 13 -14.10 14.01 -13.06
CA GLN A 13 -13.94 12.67 -12.49
C GLN A 13 -12.53 12.14 -12.75
N LEU A 14 -12.05 12.25 -13.98
CA LEU A 14 -10.71 11.83 -14.36
C LEU A 14 -9.63 12.60 -13.58
N THR A 15 -9.78 13.92 -13.46
CA THR A 15 -8.83 14.78 -12.75
C THR A 15 -8.69 14.36 -11.29
N PHE A 16 -9.81 14.17 -10.58
CA PHE A 16 -9.78 13.77 -9.17
C PHE A 16 -9.26 12.34 -8.97
N LEU A 17 -9.56 11.41 -9.89
CA LEU A 17 -8.99 10.06 -9.83
C LEU A 17 -7.46 10.06 -10.05
N VAL A 18 -6.94 10.92 -10.93
CA VAL A 18 -5.50 11.07 -11.12
C VAL A 18 -4.84 11.71 -9.91
N ILE A 19 -5.46 12.76 -9.34
CA ILE A 19 -4.97 13.38 -8.09
C ILE A 19 -4.91 12.32 -6.97
N LEU A 20 -6.00 11.56 -6.78
CA LEU A 20 -6.07 10.50 -5.78
C LEU A 20 -4.98 9.44 -6.00
N ARG A 21 -4.77 9.02 -7.26
CA ARG A 21 -3.69 8.09 -7.61
C ARG A 21 -2.32 8.64 -7.20
N VAL A 22 -2.01 9.89 -7.55
CA VAL A 22 -0.72 10.51 -7.24
C VAL A 22 -0.55 10.67 -5.73
N LEU A 23 -1.58 11.06 -4.99
CA LEU A 23 -1.53 11.19 -3.53
C LEU A 23 -1.27 9.85 -2.84
N ILE A 24 -1.94 8.79 -3.29
CA ILE A 24 -1.72 7.44 -2.76
C ILE A 24 -0.32 6.94 -3.11
N GLY A 25 0.10 7.09 -4.36
CA GLY A 25 1.46 6.72 -4.78
C GLY A 25 2.53 7.49 -4.01
N TRP A 26 2.31 8.79 -3.76
CA TRP A 26 3.20 9.61 -2.93
C TRP A 26 3.27 9.11 -1.49
N TYR A 27 2.14 8.74 -0.89
CA TYR A 27 2.10 8.17 0.45
C TYR A 27 3.01 6.94 0.55
N PHE A 28 2.85 5.96 -0.35
CA PHE A 28 3.68 4.76 -0.39
C PHE A 28 5.16 5.08 -0.64
N LEU A 29 5.45 5.99 -1.58
CA LEU A 29 6.83 6.37 -1.90
C LEU A 29 7.52 7.04 -0.72
N TYR A 30 6.84 7.98 -0.05
CA TYR A 30 7.37 8.68 1.11
C TYR A 30 7.64 7.71 2.26
N GLU A 31 6.69 6.82 2.55
CA GLU A 31 6.84 5.77 3.57
C GLU A 31 8.04 4.86 3.29
N GLY A 32 8.28 4.50 2.03
CA GLY A 32 9.45 3.72 1.63
C GLY A 32 10.76 4.50 1.76
N LEU A 33 10.81 5.71 1.21
CA LEU A 33 11.99 6.57 1.25
C LEU A 33 12.40 6.95 2.67
N ALA A 34 11.44 7.25 3.55
CA ALA A 34 11.72 7.52 4.95
C ALA A 34 12.48 6.37 5.62
N LYS A 35 12.15 5.12 5.27
CA LYS A 35 12.82 3.92 5.77
C LYS A 35 14.20 3.70 5.12
N VAL A 36 14.33 3.97 3.81
CA VAL A 36 15.64 3.96 3.12
C VAL A 36 16.62 4.93 3.78
N PHE A 37 16.15 6.12 4.16
CA PHE A 37 16.99 7.17 4.74
C PHE A 37 17.15 7.08 6.25
N THR A 38 16.50 6.11 6.91
CA THR A 38 16.67 5.86 8.34
C THR A 38 17.75 4.80 8.54
N PRO A 39 18.93 5.15 9.10
CA PRO A 39 19.99 4.18 9.33
C PRO A 39 19.50 3.06 10.26
N ASN A 40 19.80 1.81 9.91
CA ASN A 40 19.40 0.62 10.68
C ASN A 40 17.89 0.51 10.92
N TRP A 41 17.06 1.03 10.01
CA TRP A 41 15.61 0.82 10.08
C TRP A 41 15.28 -0.68 10.09
N THR A 42 14.33 -1.07 10.94
CA THR A 42 13.83 -2.45 11.01
C THR A 42 12.35 -2.48 11.39
N ALA A 43 11.63 -3.48 10.88
CA ALA A 43 10.26 -3.78 11.24
C ALA A 43 10.15 -4.54 12.57
N PHE A 44 11.25 -4.94 13.22
CA PHE A 44 11.24 -5.78 14.42
C PHE A 44 10.27 -5.28 15.49
N GLY A 45 10.38 -4.00 15.87
CA GLY A 45 9.53 -3.41 16.91
C GLY A 45 8.05 -3.46 16.54
N TYR A 46 7.72 -3.23 15.27
CA TYR A 46 6.35 -3.33 14.78
C TYR A 46 5.87 -4.79 14.82
N LEU A 47 6.66 -5.73 14.32
CA LEU A 47 6.26 -7.13 14.23
C LEU A 47 6.10 -7.83 15.58
N ILE A 48 7.01 -7.55 16.54
CA ILE A 48 6.95 -8.14 17.88
C ILE A 48 5.78 -7.59 18.71
N ASP A 49 5.31 -6.37 18.41
CA ASP A 49 4.15 -5.76 19.06
C ASP A 49 2.80 -6.16 18.43
N SER A 50 2.82 -7.01 17.40
CA SER A 50 1.60 -7.44 16.72
C SER A 50 0.59 -8.13 17.67
N LYS A 51 -0.71 -7.95 17.40
CA LYS A 51 -1.81 -8.46 18.24
C LYS A 51 -2.86 -9.17 17.41
N GLY A 52 -3.80 -9.82 18.09
CA GLY A 52 -4.88 -10.58 17.46
C GLY A 52 -4.45 -11.97 16.98
N ILE A 53 -5.30 -12.60 16.18
CA ILE A 53 -5.17 -14.03 15.83
C ILE A 53 -3.92 -14.34 14.98
N PHE A 54 -3.39 -13.34 14.26
CA PHE A 54 -2.23 -13.50 13.38
C PHE A 54 -0.91 -13.11 14.06
N SER A 55 -0.94 -12.62 15.31
CA SER A 55 0.26 -12.25 16.07
C SER A 55 1.36 -13.33 16.03
N PRO A 56 1.08 -14.64 16.21
CA PRO A 56 2.13 -15.66 16.16
C PRO A 56 2.91 -15.73 14.84
N ILE A 57 2.31 -15.33 13.72
CA ILE A 57 2.98 -15.29 12.41
C ILE A 57 3.98 -14.14 12.38
N PHE A 58 3.56 -12.96 12.83
CA PHE A 58 4.40 -11.76 12.81
C PHE A 58 5.51 -11.82 13.85
N THR A 59 5.25 -12.36 15.05
CA THR A 59 6.31 -12.58 16.04
C THR A 59 7.31 -13.62 15.58
N ALA A 60 6.89 -14.69 14.90
CA ALA A 60 7.80 -15.66 14.30
C ALA A 60 8.71 -15.06 13.21
N ILE A 61 8.22 -14.08 12.45
CA ILE A 61 9.05 -13.30 11.52
C ILE A 61 10.06 -12.44 12.29
N ALA A 62 9.61 -11.77 13.36
CA ALA A 62 10.47 -10.89 14.16
C ALA A 62 11.61 -11.63 14.88
N GLU A 63 11.33 -12.84 15.36
CA GLU A 63 12.26 -13.66 16.14
C GLU A 63 13.33 -14.34 15.28
N ASN A 64 13.11 -14.49 13.96
CA ASN A 64 14.08 -15.08 13.05
C ASN A 64 14.86 -13.98 12.30
N PRO A 65 16.17 -13.81 12.54
CA PRO A 65 16.96 -12.74 11.93
C PRO A 65 16.99 -12.75 10.40
N ASP A 66 17.03 -13.93 9.78
CA ASP A 66 17.10 -14.04 8.31
C ASP A 66 15.75 -13.66 7.67
N ILE A 67 14.64 -14.11 8.26
CA ILE A 67 13.29 -13.78 7.77
C ILE A 67 12.98 -12.30 8.03
N LEU A 68 13.39 -11.76 9.18
CA LEU A 68 13.28 -10.34 9.50
C LEU A 68 14.03 -9.48 8.47
N ALA A 69 15.28 -9.82 8.13
CA ALA A 69 16.06 -9.08 7.14
C ALA A 69 15.39 -9.08 5.75
N ILE A 70 14.80 -10.22 5.35
CA ILE A 70 13.99 -10.32 4.12
C ILE A 70 12.75 -9.43 4.22
N SER A 71 12.04 -9.47 5.35
CA SER A 71 10.85 -8.64 5.59
C SER A 71 11.19 -7.15 5.53
N ASP A 72 12.31 -6.73 6.14
CA ASP A 72 12.77 -5.35 6.12
C ASP A 72 13.08 -4.89 4.70
N PHE A 73 13.83 -5.70 3.94
CA PHE A 73 14.13 -5.43 2.53
C PHE A 73 12.86 -5.32 1.68
N LEU A 74 11.95 -6.29 1.79
CA LEU A 74 10.70 -6.31 1.02
C LEU A 74 9.79 -5.14 1.40
N ASN A 75 9.74 -4.77 2.68
CA ASN A 75 8.91 -3.67 3.14
C ASN A 75 9.43 -2.33 2.60
N ILE A 76 10.73 -2.05 2.74
CA ILE A 76 11.34 -0.81 2.25
C ILE A 76 11.16 -0.68 0.74
N TRP A 77 11.66 -1.67 -0.02
CA TRP A 77 11.69 -1.58 -1.47
C TRP A 77 10.34 -1.83 -2.10
N GLY A 78 9.49 -2.64 -1.48
CA GLY A 78 8.10 -2.81 -1.88
C GLY A 78 7.37 -1.48 -1.88
N LEU A 79 7.44 -0.71 -0.78
CA LEU A 79 6.83 0.62 -0.68
C LEU A 79 7.34 1.60 -1.75
N VAL A 80 8.67 1.65 -1.96
CA VAL A 80 9.28 2.52 -2.97
C VAL A 80 8.81 2.16 -4.38
N ILE A 81 8.89 0.88 -4.75
CA ILE A 81 8.51 0.40 -6.09
C ILE A 81 7.02 0.62 -6.33
N ILE A 82 6.16 0.26 -5.37
CA ILE A 82 4.71 0.48 -5.45
C ILE A 82 4.41 1.96 -5.65
N GLY A 83 5.02 2.84 -4.85
CA GLY A 83 4.85 4.27 -4.96
C GLY A 83 5.21 4.81 -6.35
N LEU A 84 6.36 4.39 -6.89
CA LEU A 84 6.80 4.78 -8.23
C LEU A 84 5.86 4.27 -9.33
N LEU A 85 5.45 3.00 -9.29
CA LEU A 85 4.53 2.42 -10.28
C LEU A 85 3.19 3.17 -10.31
N ILE A 86 2.64 3.50 -9.13
CA ILE A 86 1.35 4.20 -9.01
C ILE A 86 1.47 5.66 -9.46
N ILE A 87 2.52 6.40 -9.04
CA ILE A 87 2.72 7.81 -9.43
C ILE A 87 2.88 7.93 -10.94
N LEU A 88 3.78 7.13 -11.52
CA LEU A 88 4.05 7.14 -12.95
C LEU A 88 2.86 6.60 -13.76
N GLY A 89 1.95 5.85 -13.12
CA GLY A 89 0.94 5.09 -13.84
C GLY A 89 1.59 4.12 -14.81
N LEU A 90 2.65 3.45 -14.35
CA LEU A 90 3.39 2.43 -15.08
C LEU A 90 3.07 1.08 -14.43
N PHE A 91 2.52 0.13 -15.19
CA PHE A 91 2.03 -1.14 -14.66
C PHE A 91 1.13 -0.96 -13.42
N GLU A 92 0.24 0.03 -13.46
CA GLU A 92 -0.49 0.51 -12.27
C GLU A 92 -1.26 -0.61 -11.57
N ARG A 93 -1.77 -1.60 -12.32
CA ARG A 93 -2.50 -2.76 -11.78
C ARG A 93 -1.63 -3.61 -10.85
N ILE A 94 -0.38 -3.84 -11.22
CA ILE A 94 0.57 -4.58 -10.39
C ILE A 94 0.90 -3.75 -9.14
N GLY A 95 1.09 -2.43 -9.31
CA GLY A 95 1.27 -1.50 -8.21
C GLY A 95 0.13 -1.54 -7.19
N TYR A 96 -1.13 -1.49 -7.65
CA TYR A 96 -2.29 -1.57 -6.77
C TYR A 96 -2.42 -2.93 -6.06
N ILE A 97 -2.12 -4.05 -6.73
CA ILE A 97 -2.11 -5.37 -6.09
C ILE A 97 -1.06 -5.43 -4.98
N GLY A 98 0.15 -4.93 -5.24
CA GLY A 98 1.22 -4.85 -4.25
C GLY A 98 0.84 -3.94 -3.07
N ALA A 99 0.28 -2.77 -3.35
CA ALA A 99 -0.22 -1.84 -2.32
C ALA A 99 -1.28 -2.49 -1.44
N ALA A 100 -2.26 -3.17 -2.04
CA ALA A 100 -3.30 -3.86 -1.31
C ALA A 100 -2.74 -4.99 -0.43
N ALA A 101 -1.79 -5.78 -0.95
CA ALA A 101 -1.15 -6.85 -0.19
C ALA A 101 -0.41 -6.33 1.05
N LEU A 102 0.38 -5.24 0.91
CA LEU A 102 1.06 -4.63 2.05
C LEU A 102 0.09 -4.06 3.08
N LEU A 103 -0.95 -3.34 2.65
CA LEU A 103 -1.94 -2.76 3.55
C LEU A 103 -2.71 -3.83 4.34
N VAL A 104 -3.02 -4.97 3.70
CA VAL A 104 -3.60 -6.12 4.40
C VAL A 104 -2.63 -6.64 5.46
N MET A 105 -1.34 -6.78 5.15
CA MET A 105 -0.35 -7.22 6.14
C MET A 105 -0.24 -6.26 7.33
N TYR A 106 -0.23 -4.94 7.09
CA TYR A 106 -0.23 -3.95 8.18
C TYR A 106 -1.50 -3.99 9.02
N TYR A 107 -2.67 -4.11 8.38
CA TYR A 107 -3.94 -4.22 9.07
C TYR A 107 -4.01 -5.49 9.94
N LEU A 108 -3.50 -6.62 9.43
CA LEU A 108 -3.47 -7.89 10.17
C LEU A 108 -2.45 -7.90 11.31
N ALA A 109 -1.35 -7.14 11.18
CA ALA A 109 -0.35 -7.01 12.24
C ALA A 109 -0.86 -6.17 13.43
N HIS A 110 -1.56 -5.07 13.14
CA HIS A 110 -2.10 -4.15 14.14
C HIS A 110 -3.61 -3.93 13.94
N PRO A 111 -4.43 -4.96 14.16
CA PRO A 111 -5.87 -4.82 14.03
C PRO A 111 -6.38 -3.82 15.10
N PRO A 112 -7.26 -2.88 14.75
CA PRO A 112 -7.72 -1.85 15.68
C PRO A 112 -8.81 -2.41 16.63
N LEU A 113 -8.37 -3.28 17.54
CA LEU A 113 -9.19 -4.00 18.51
C LEU A 113 -9.47 -3.14 19.75
N MET A 114 -10.58 -3.45 20.42
CA MET A 114 -10.91 -2.84 21.71
C MET A 114 -10.05 -3.47 22.81
N ASN A 115 -9.59 -2.64 23.77
CA ASN A 115 -8.79 -3.07 24.94
C ASN A 115 -7.41 -3.66 24.62
N VAL A 116 -6.80 -3.23 23.51
CA VAL A 116 -5.44 -3.59 23.14
C VAL A 116 -4.59 -2.33 23.11
N GLU A 117 -3.50 -2.34 23.88
CA GLU A 117 -2.50 -1.27 23.86
C GLU A 117 -1.30 -1.73 23.04
N TYR A 118 -0.91 -0.88 22.11
CA TYR A 118 0.28 -1.04 21.27
C TYR A 118 1.41 -0.17 21.83
N LEU A 119 2.64 -0.65 21.72
CA LEU A 119 3.86 0.05 22.12
C LEU A 119 4.08 1.32 21.28
N PHE A 120 3.68 1.28 20.01
CA PHE A 120 3.74 2.44 19.13
C PHE A 120 2.41 3.19 19.13
N PRO A 121 2.41 4.53 19.18
CA PRO A 121 1.19 5.30 19.14
C PRO A 121 0.43 5.01 17.83
N THR A 122 -0.77 4.46 17.95
CA THR A 122 -1.70 4.38 16.83
C THR A 122 -2.26 5.77 16.55
N GLU A 123 -2.45 6.15 15.28
CA GLU A 123 -2.91 7.49 14.87
C GLU A 123 -4.32 7.86 15.42
N GLY A 124 -4.99 6.97 16.16
CA GLY A 124 -6.21 7.20 16.91
C GLY A 124 -6.85 5.88 17.41
N SER A 125 -7.91 5.97 18.21
CA SER A 125 -8.76 4.82 18.57
C SER A 125 -9.92 4.73 17.58
N TYR A 126 -9.74 3.97 16.51
CA TYR A 126 -10.66 3.98 15.37
C TYR A 126 -11.66 2.81 15.33
N LEU A 127 -11.75 2.01 16.39
CA LEU A 127 -12.45 0.70 16.34
C LEU A 127 -12.03 -0.04 15.04
N TRP A 128 -12.88 -0.87 14.45
CA TRP A 128 -12.59 -1.73 13.30
C TRP A 128 -12.07 -1.05 12.02
N VAL A 129 -12.02 0.28 11.90
CA VAL A 129 -11.67 0.97 10.65
C VAL A 129 -10.47 1.91 10.85
N ASP A 130 -9.27 1.42 10.59
CA ASP A 130 -8.05 2.23 10.66
C ASP A 130 -7.68 2.87 9.29
N LYS A 131 -6.58 3.63 9.30
CA LYS A 131 -5.99 4.22 8.09
C LYS A 131 -5.62 3.17 7.04
N ASN A 132 -5.09 2.01 7.43
CA ASN A 132 -4.69 0.98 6.48
C ASN A 132 -5.92 0.44 5.72
N LEU A 133 -7.05 0.25 6.40
CA LEU A 133 -8.29 -0.19 5.79
C LEU A 133 -8.84 0.87 4.81
N ILE A 134 -8.81 2.15 5.19
CA ILE A 134 -9.23 3.26 4.31
C ILE A 134 -8.35 3.31 3.05
N LEU A 135 -7.03 3.22 3.21
CA LEU A 135 -6.10 3.19 2.09
C LEU A 135 -6.30 1.94 1.22
N LEU A 136 -6.63 0.80 1.80
CA LEU A 136 -6.87 -0.45 1.08
C LEU A 136 -8.06 -0.31 0.14
N PHE A 137 -9.17 0.19 0.65
CA PHE A 137 -10.35 0.45 -0.18
C PHE A 137 -10.11 1.55 -1.20
N THR A 138 -9.29 2.56 -0.89
CA THR A 138 -8.90 3.59 -1.86
C THR A 138 -8.11 2.99 -3.03
N VAL A 139 -7.15 2.11 -2.75
CA VAL A 139 -6.38 1.38 -3.76
C VAL A 139 -7.28 0.47 -4.60
N ILE A 140 -8.22 -0.24 -3.97
CA ILE A 140 -9.19 -1.09 -4.68
C ILE A 140 -10.05 -0.24 -5.63
N VAL A 141 -10.53 0.92 -5.20
CA VAL A 141 -11.27 1.85 -6.06
C VAL A 141 -10.40 2.25 -7.25
N LEU A 142 -9.15 2.67 -7.04
CA LEU A 142 -8.24 3.04 -8.13
C LEU A 142 -7.94 1.85 -9.08
N TYR A 143 -7.88 0.63 -8.57
CA TYR A 143 -7.74 -0.58 -9.38
C TYR A 143 -8.97 -0.83 -10.28
N LEU A 144 -10.17 -0.59 -9.76
CA LEU A 144 -11.43 -0.75 -10.48
C LEU A 144 -11.70 0.39 -11.48
N PHE A 145 -11.14 1.58 -11.24
CA PHE A 145 -11.26 2.75 -12.11
C PHE A 145 -9.88 3.20 -12.64
N PRO A 146 -9.24 2.38 -13.50
CA PRO A 146 -7.86 2.60 -13.92
C PRO A 146 -7.73 3.86 -14.78
N THR A 147 -6.90 4.81 -14.34
CA THR A 147 -6.68 6.09 -15.02
C THR A 147 -5.41 6.13 -15.86
N ALA A 148 -4.47 5.18 -15.71
CA ALA A 148 -3.18 5.25 -16.43
C ALA A 148 -3.32 5.12 -17.94
N LYS A 149 -4.38 4.47 -18.42
CA LYS A 149 -4.69 4.41 -19.88
C LYS A 149 -5.04 5.77 -20.46
N ALA A 150 -5.58 6.69 -19.65
CA ALA A 150 -5.92 8.04 -20.08
C ALA A 150 -4.76 9.02 -19.80
N ILE A 151 -4.25 9.02 -18.57
CA ILE A 151 -3.21 9.93 -18.06
C ILE A 151 -2.22 9.10 -17.23
N GLY A 152 -1.22 8.50 -17.88
CA GLY A 152 -0.15 7.72 -17.27
C GLY A 152 0.89 7.28 -18.30
N PHE A 153 2.06 6.85 -17.85
CA PHE A 153 3.12 6.36 -18.74
C PHE A 153 2.72 5.09 -19.49
N ASP A 154 1.78 4.29 -18.95
CA ASP A 154 1.16 3.17 -19.66
C ASP A 154 0.56 3.58 -21.01
N ARG A 155 0.05 4.80 -21.15
CA ARG A 155 -0.43 5.32 -22.44
C ARG A 155 0.68 5.41 -23.48
N LEU A 156 1.89 5.82 -23.10
CA LEU A 156 3.00 5.99 -24.05
C LEU A 156 3.55 4.64 -24.52
N ILE A 157 3.49 3.61 -23.67
CA ILE A 157 4.04 2.29 -23.93
C ILE A 157 3.01 1.41 -24.68
N PHE A 158 1.76 1.38 -24.22
CA PHE A 158 0.74 0.47 -24.74
C PHE A 158 -0.18 1.09 -25.80
N ASN A 159 -0.07 2.39 -26.09
CA ASN A 159 -0.88 3.07 -27.10
C ASN A 159 -0.06 3.51 -28.33
N LYS A 160 1.01 2.77 -28.66
CA LYS A 160 1.61 2.86 -30.01
C LYS A 160 0.62 2.25 -31.01
N LYS A 161 -0.07 3.15 -31.72
CA LYS A 161 -0.91 2.98 -32.92
C LYS A 161 -1.53 1.60 -33.15
#